data_AF-A0A7C8ZD01-F1
#
_entry.id   AF-A0A7C8ZD01-F1
#
_cell.length_a   1.000
_cell.length_b   1.000
_cell.length_c   1.000
_cell.angle_alpha   90.00
_cell.angle_beta   90.00
_cell.angle_gamma   90.00
#
_symmetry.space_group_name_H-M   'P 1'
#
loop_
_entity.id
_entity.type
_entity.pdbx_description
1 polymer ?
#
loop_
_entity_poly.entity_id
_entity_poly.type
_entity_poly.pdbx_seq_one_letter_code
_entity_poly.pdbx_strand_id
1 'polypeptide(L)'
;KSVIIPIFAIAVSIFVSFSFAAMYGIAVAALGMLSTIATGLAIDAYGPISDNAVGIAEMAGMSHRIRERTDALDAAGNTTAAIGKGFAIGSAALVSLALFGAFVSRASISTVDVLAPKVFTGLIVGAMLPYWFECG
;
A
#
# COMPACT_ATOMS: atom_id res chain seq x y z
N LYS A 1 7.94 11.97 8.24
CA LYS A 1 7.38 13.11 7.46
C LYS A 1 6.63 12.65 6.22
N SER A 2 7.13 11.67 5.45
CA SER A 2 6.52 11.15 4.22
C SER A 2 5.09 10.61 4.38
N VAL A 3 4.70 10.15 5.57
CA VAL A 3 3.36 9.57 5.82
C VAL A 3 2.23 10.59 5.93
N ILE A 4 2.54 11.88 6.15
CA ILE A 4 1.51 12.90 6.44
C ILE A 4 0.51 13.03 5.29
N ILE A 5 1.01 13.27 4.08
CA ILE A 5 0.17 13.49 2.89
C ILE A 5 -0.61 12.21 2.50
N PRO A 6 0.02 11.02 2.43
CA PRO A 6 -0.70 9.78 2.14
C PRO A 6 -1.83 9.47 3.13
N ILE A 7 -1.62 9.68 4.44
CA ILE A 7 -2.66 9.43 5.45
C ILE A 7 -3.84 10.38 5.25
N PHE A 8 -3.61 11.66 4.95
CA PHE A 8 -4.69 12.59 4.62
C PHE A 8 -5.43 12.19 3.34
N ALA A 9 -4.73 11.73 2.30
CA ALA A 9 -5.36 11.27 1.06
C ALA A 9 -6.27 10.05 1.30
N ILE A 10 -5.82 9.09 2.13
CA ILE A 10 -6.62 7.92 2.52
C ILE A 10 -7.83 8.37 3.36
N ALA A 11 -7.63 9.26 4.34
CA ALA A 11 -8.72 9.77 5.18
C ALA A 11 -9.82 10.47 4.37
N VAL A 12 -9.44 11.33 3.42
CA VAL A 12 -10.38 11.98 2.50
C VAL A 12 -11.10 10.93 1.65
N SER A 13 -10.37 9.95 1.11
CA SER A 13 -10.97 8.87 0.31
C SER A 13 -12.00 8.07 1.11
N ILE A 14 -11.69 7.72 2.37
CA ILE A 14 -12.62 7.04 3.29
C ILE A 14 -13.85 7.91 3.53
N PHE A 15 -13.66 9.16 3.93
CA PHE A 15 -14.76 10.06 4.25
C PHE A 15 -15.73 10.22 3.08
N VAL A 16 -15.21 10.56 1.90
CA VAL A 16 -16.02 10.77 0.69
C VAL A 16 -16.74 9.48 0.31
N SER A 17 -16.02 8.37 0.17
CA SER A 17 -16.61 7.11 -0.29
C SER A 17 -17.63 6.53 0.69
N PHE A 18 -17.36 6.62 2.00
CA PHE A 18 -18.30 6.20 3.04
C PHE A 18 -19.57 7.05 3.01
N SER A 19 -19.47 8.37 2.87
CA SER A 19 -20.65 9.25 2.83
C SER A 19 -21.57 8.96 1.65
N PHE A 20 -21.03 8.55 0.50
CA PHE A 20 -21.84 8.25 -0.68
C PHE A 20 -22.48 6.85 -0.67
N ALA A 21 -21.77 5.83 -0.19
CA ALA A 21 -22.24 4.44 -0.29
C ALA A 21 -21.76 3.50 0.83
N ALA A 22 -21.50 4.05 2.02
CA ALA A 22 -21.04 3.30 3.20
C ALA A 22 -19.88 2.34 2.87
N MET A 23 -19.94 1.08 3.35
CA MET A 23 -18.90 0.08 3.10
C MET A 23 -18.73 -0.28 1.63
N TYR A 24 -19.83 -0.28 0.85
CA TYR A 24 -19.75 -0.53 -0.58
C TYR A 24 -18.96 0.57 -1.29
N GLY A 25 -19.16 1.83 -0.89
CA GLY A 25 -18.40 2.97 -1.40
C GLY A 25 -16.90 2.82 -1.15
N ILE A 26 -16.50 2.42 0.06
CA ILE A 26 -15.08 2.19 0.39
C ILE A 26 -14.50 1.04 -0.46
N ALA A 27 -15.25 -0.05 -0.63
CA ALA A 27 -14.81 -1.18 -1.44
C ALA A 27 -14.59 -0.77 -2.91
N VAL A 28 -15.49 0.03 -3.46
CA VAL A 28 -15.38 0.55 -4.84
C VAL A 28 -14.25 1.58 -4.94
N ALA A 29 -14.01 2.41 -3.93
CA ALA A 29 -12.87 3.33 -3.90
C ALA A 29 -11.53 2.57 -3.90
N ALA A 30 -11.44 1.46 -3.17
CA ALA A 30 -10.30 0.56 -3.20
C ALA A 30 -10.09 -0.07 -4.59
N LEU A 31 -11.17 -0.54 -5.22
CA LEU A 31 -11.14 -1.05 -6.58
C LEU A 31 -10.71 0.04 -7.59
N GLY A 32 -11.17 1.27 -7.41
CA GLY A 32 -10.76 2.43 -8.20
C GLY A 32 -9.27 2.71 -8.09
N MET A 33 -8.69 2.64 -6.90
CA MET A 33 -7.24 2.78 -6.70
C MET A 33 -6.44 1.67 -7.42
N LEU A 34 -6.99 0.46 -7.51
CA LEU A 34 -6.37 -0.67 -8.20
C LEU A 34 -6.76 -0.78 -9.68
N SER A 35 -7.62 0.10 -10.21
CA SER A 35 -8.08 0.02 -11.61
C SER A 35 -6.95 0.14 -12.63
N THR A 36 -5.87 0.84 -12.26
CA THR A 36 -4.65 1.01 -13.07
C THR A 36 -3.52 0.06 -12.65
N ILE A 37 -3.84 -1.06 -12.00
CA ILE A 37 -2.84 -2.00 -11.47
C ILE A 37 -1.87 -2.53 -12.53
N ALA A 38 -2.32 -2.72 -13.77
CA ALA A 38 -1.44 -3.18 -14.85
C ALA A 38 -0.29 -2.21 -15.11
N THR A 39 -0.58 -0.91 -15.17
CA THR A 39 0.44 0.14 -15.32
C THR A 39 1.31 0.24 -14.08
N GLY A 40 0.71 0.16 -12.88
CA GLY A 40 1.44 0.16 -11.61
C GLY A 40 2.45 -0.99 -11.50
N LEU A 41 2.04 -2.21 -11.87
CA LEU A 41 2.90 -3.39 -11.88
C LEU A 41 4.00 -3.27 -12.94
N ALA A 42 3.72 -2.69 -14.10
CA ALA A 42 4.72 -2.50 -15.15
C ALA A 42 5.86 -1.58 -14.68
N ILE A 43 5.54 -0.46 -14.01
CA ILE A 43 6.56 0.48 -13.50
C ILE A 43 7.27 -0.04 -12.25
N ASP A 44 6.63 -0.89 -11.44
CA ASP A 44 7.25 -1.53 -10.28
C ASP A 44 8.22 -2.64 -10.72
N ALA A 45 7.80 -3.49 -11.66
CA ALA A 45 8.64 -4.54 -12.24
C ALA A 45 9.84 -3.98 -13.02
N TYR A 46 9.73 -2.76 -13.55
CA TYR A 46 10.83 -2.06 -14.22
C TYR A 46 12.05 -1.84 -13.30
N GLY A 47 11.84 -1.65 -11.98
CA GLY A 47 12.93 -1.42 -11.03
C GLY A 47 13.91 -2.61 -10.92
N PRO A 48 13.46 -3.80 -10.49
CA PRO A 48 14.31 -4.99 -10.40
C PRO A 48 14.93 -5.41 -11.74
N ILE A 49 14.25 -5.14 -12.87
CA ILE A 49 14.82 -5.39 -14.20
C ILE A 49 16.02 -4.45 -14.47
N SER A 50 15.91 -3.17 -14.09
CA SER A 50 16.97 -2.18 -14.27
C SER A 50 18.17 -2.43 -13.35
N ASP A 51 17.91 -2.80 -12.08
CA ASP A 51 18.95 -3.19 -11.11
C ASP A 51 19.76 -4.40 -11.61
N ASN A 52 19.07 -5.45 -12.10
CA ASN A 52 19.75 -6.61 -12.70
C ASN A 52 20.59 -6.22 -13.93
N ALA A 53 20.13 -5.24 -14.73
CA ALA A 53 20.89 -4.76 -15.87
C ALA A 53 22.18 -4.02 -15.45
N VAL A 54 22.15 -3.26 -14.35
CA VAL A 54 23.35 -2.66 -13.72
C VAL A 54 24.32 -3.76 -13.31
N GLY A 55 23.84 -4.75 -12.55
CA GLY A 55 24.68 -5.85 -12.06
C GLY A 55 25.33 -6.66 -13.19
N ILE A 56 24.58 -6.95 -14.26
CA ILE A 56 25.14 -7.63 -15.45
C ILE A 56 26.21 -6.76 -16.14
N ALA A 57 25.96 -5.47 -16.31
CA ALA A 57 26.91 -4.57 -16.96
C ALA A 57 28.23 -4.46 -16.17
N GLU A 58 28.15 -4.46 -14.84
CA GLU A 58 29.32 -4.46 -13.94
C GLU A 58 30.07 -5.79 -14.00
N MET A 59 29.38 -6.92 -13.84
CA MET A 59 29.99 -8.26 -13.86
C MET A 59 30.61 -8.62 -15.22
N ALA A 60 30.04 -8.12 -16.32
CA ALA A 60 30.55 -8.36 -17.67
C ALA A 60 31.68 -7.40 -18.08
N GLY A 61 32.10 -6.47 -17.21
CA GLY A 61 33.16 -5.51 -17.50
C GLY A 61 32.84 -4.55 -18.65
N MET A 62 31.56 -4.18 -18.81
CA MET A 62 31.11 -3.31 -19.89
C MET A 62 31.61 -1.86 -19.72
N SER A 63 31.59 -1.07 -20.79
CA SER A 63 32.09 0.31 -20.78
C SER A 63 31.34 1.21 -19.79
N HIS A 64 32.03 2.22 -19.25
CA HIS A 64 31.48 3.20 -18.31
C HIS A 64 30.18 3.86 -18.80
N ARG A 65 30.07 4.13 -20.11
CA ARG A 65 28.88 4.75 -20.73
C ARG A 65 27.63 3.87 -20.63
N ILE A 66 27.79 2.54 -20.62
CA ILE A 66 26.67 1.62 -20.40
C ILE A 66 26.23 1.68 -18.94
N ARG A 67 27.21 1.73 -18.02
CA ARG A 67 26.94 1.82 -16.58
C ARG A 67 26.22 3.11 -16.19
N GLU A 68 26.68 4.26 -16.69
CA GLU A 68 25.99 5.54 -16.48
C GLU A 68 24.52 5.52 -16.92
N ARG A 69 24.21 4.79 -18.00
CA ARG A 69 22.83 4.64 -18.47
C ARG A 69 22.03 3.74 -17.56
N THR A 70 22.56 2.58 -17.18
CA THR A 70 21.85 1.63 -16.31
C THR A 70 21.65 2.19 -14.91
N ASP A 71 22.61 2.94 -14.37
CA ASP A 71 22.51 3.58 -13.05
C ASP A 71 21.40 4.64 -13.03
N ALA A 72 21.22 5.38 -14.13
CA ALA A 72 20.11 6.33 -14.27
C ALA A 72 18.73 5.63 -14.31
N LEU A 73 18.66 4.43 -14.91
CA LEU A 73 17.44 3.62 -14.95
C LEU A 73 17.12 3.03 -13.57
N ASP A 74 18.13 2.54 -12.85
CA ASP A 74 17.97 2.02 -11.48
C ASP A 74 17.49 3.10 -10.50
N ALA A 75 18.05 4.31 -10.59
CA ALA A 75 17.58 5.44 -9.77
C ALA A 75 16.08 5.74 -9.99
N ALA A 76 15.61 5.64 -11.23
CA ALA A 76 14.18 5.76 -11.54
C ALA A 76 13.38 4.57 -10.99
N GLY A 77 13.90 3.34 -11.13
CA GLY A 77 13.34 2.11 -10.59
C GLY A 77 13.13 2.12 -9.08
N ASN A 78 14.08 2.66 -8.33
CA ASN A 78 13.96 2.83 -6.88
C ASN A 78 12.81 3.78 -6.49
N THR A 79 12.57 4.80 -7.31
CA THR A 79 11.46 5.73 -7.11
C THR A 79 10.12 5.08 -7.44
N THR A 80 10.02 4.32 -8.54
CA THR A 80 8.78 3.61 -8.90
C THR A 80 8.45 2.51 -7.90
N ALA A 81 9.44 1.82 -7.35
CA ALA A 81 9.25 0.84 -6.27
C ALA A 81 8.66 1.47 -5.01
N ALA A 82 9.11 2.68 -4.63
CA ALA A 82 8.52 3.41 -3.51
C ALA A 82 7.06 3.81 -3.77
N ILE A 83 6.73 4.20 -5.01
CA ILE A 83 5.36 4.49 -5.43
C ILE A 83 4.49 3.22 -5.37
N GLY A 84 5.00 2.09 -5.87
CA GLY A 84 4.33 0.79 -5.83
C GLY A 84 3.95 0.36 -4.41
N LYS A 85 4.89 0.50 -3.46
CA LYS A 85 4.64 0.26 -2.02
C LYS A 85 3.54 1.19 -1.47
N GLY A 86 3.55 2.46 -1.86
CA GLY A 86 2.51 3.42 -1.46
C GLY A 86 1.11 3.02 -1.94
N PHE A 87 1.00 2.59 -3.20
CA PHE A 87 -0.25 2.08 -3.77
C PHE A 87 -0.74 0.82 -3.05
N ALA A 88 0.17 -0.13 -2.76
CA ALA A 88 -0.15 -1.33 -2.02
C ALA A 88 -0.68 -1.02 -0.60
N ILE A 89 -0.01 -0.13 0.14
CA ILE A 89 -0.42 0.28 1.50
C ILE A 89 -1.78 1.00 1.47
N GLY A 90 -1.97 1.96 0.55
CA GLY A 90 -3.20 2.73 0.46
C GLY A 90 -4.42 1.87 0.10
N SER A 91 -4.26 0.99 -0.88
CA SER A 91 -5.32 0.06 -1.30
C SER A 91 -5.63 -0.96 -0.20
N ALA A 92 -4.60 -1.50 0.46
CA ALA A 92 -4.78 -2.39 1.60
C ALA A 92 -5.59 -1.72 2.72
N ALA A 93 -5.30 -0.47 3.07
CA ALA A 93 -6.06 0.26 4.09
C ALA A 93 -7.55 0.38 3.75
N LEU A 94 -7.88 0.72 2.50
CA LEU A 94 -9.27 0.85 2.04
C LEU A 94 -9.98 -0.52 2.01
N VAL A 95 -9.35 -1.54 1.42
CA VAL A 95 -9.90 -2.90 1.37
C VAL A 95 -10.12 -3.45 2.78
N SER A 96 -9.14 -3.31 3.68
CA SER A 96 -9.24 -3.75 5.07
C SER A 96 -10.40 -3.09 5.80
N LEU A 97 -10.66 -1.80 5.58
CA LEU A 97 -11.81 -1.11 6.19
C LEU A 97 -13.15 -1.63 5.63
N ALA A 98 -13.24 -1.85 4.32
CA ALA A 98 -14.44 -2.43 3.71
C ALA A 98 -14.71 -3.85 4.23
N LEU A 99 -13.66 -4.68 4.32
CA LEU A 99 -13.73 -6.03 4.89
C LEU A 99 -14.08 -6.01 6.37
N PHE A 100 -13.59 -5.03 7.13
CA PHE A 100 -13.96 -4.85 8.54
C PHE A 100 -15.46 -4.60 8.69
N GLY A 101 -16.05 -3.71 7.89
CA GLY A 101 -17.50 -3.50 7.91
C GLY A 101 -18.30 -4.73 7.48
N ALA A 102 -17.83 -5.46 6.46
CA ALA A 102 -18.43 -6.72 6.04
C ALA A 102 -18.36 -7.79 7.16
N PHE A 103 -17.24 -7.84 7.89
CA PHE A 103 -17.06 -8.71 9.05
C PHE A 103 -18.04 -8.38 10.17
N VAL A 104 -18.20 -7.10 10.53
CA VAL A 104 -19.15 -6.64 11.56
C VAL A 104 -20.58 -7.09 11.22
N SER A 105 -21.00 -6.91 9.96
CA SER A 105 -22.31 -7.36 9.49
C SER A 105 -22.44 -8.89 9.51
N ARG A 106 -21.41 -9.62 9.05
CA ARG A 106 -21.45 -11.08 8.98
C ARG A 106 -21.41 -11.76 10.35
N ALA A 107 -20.74 -11.14 11.32
CA ALA A 107 -20.67 -11.58 12.70
C ALA A 107 -21.90 -11.18 13.54
N SER A 108 -22.90 -10.54 12.93
CA SER A 108 -24.11 -10.04 13.60
C SER A 108 -23.79 -9.09 14.77
N ILE A 109 -22.73 -8.29 14.65
CA ILE A 109 -22.35 -7.29 15.65
C ILE A 109 -23.19 -6.04 15.39
N SER A 110 -24.01 -5.64 16.38
CA SER A 110 -24.88 -4.46 16.23
C SER A 110 -24.11 -3.15 16.17
N THR A 111 -23.10 -2.99 17.04
CA THR A 111 -22.27 -1.79 17.12
C THR A 111 -20.87 -2.15 17.61
N VAL A 112 -19.84 -1.56 16.99
CA VAL A 112 -18.46 -1.62 17.50
C VAL A 112 -18.23 -0.41 18.41
N ASP A 113 -18.41 -0.61 19.72
CA ASP A 113 -18.16 0.42 20.72
C ASP A 113 -16.68 0.38 21.17
N VAL A 114 -15.93 1.42 20.85
CA VAL A 114 -14.50 1.53 21.18
C VAL A 114 -14.25 1.62 22.68
N LEU A 115 -15.22 2.08 23.47
CA LEU A 115 -15.10 2.18 24.93
C LEU A 115 -15.36 0.84 25.64
N ALA A 116 -15.90 -0.16 24.95
CA ALA A 116 -16.12 -1.47 25.52
C ALA A 116 -14.78 -2.19 25.80
N PRO A 117 -14.56 -2.78 27.00
CA PRO A 117 -13.29 -3.39 27.37
C PRO A 117 -12.77 -4.43 26.38
N LYS A 118 -13.67 -5.22 25.79
CA LYS A 118 -13.32 -6.24 24.77
C LYS A 118 -12.77 -5.62 23.49
N VAL A 119 -13.38 -4.53 23.02
CA VAL A 119 -12.97 -3.84 21.79
C VAL A 119 -11.67 -3.08 22.01
N PHE A 120 -11.56 -2.36 23.12
CA PHE A 120 -10.36 -1.57 23.42
C PHE A 120 -9.11 -2.44 23.63
N THR A 121 -9.25 -3.58 24.33
CA THR A 121 -8.17 -4.55 24.48
C THR A 121 -7.74 -5.11 23.12
N GLY A 122 -8.70 -5.46 22.26
CA GLY A 122 -8.43 -5.92 20.90
C GLY A 122 -7.74 -4.84 20.03
N LEU A 123 -8.13 -3.57 20.17
CA LEU A 123 -7.54 -2.45 19.45
C LEU A 123 -6.06 -2.26 19.80
N ILE A 124 -5.71 -2.26 21.09
CA ILE A 124 -4.31 -2.11 21.53
C ILE A 124 -3.46 -3.31 21.10
N VAL A 125 -3.95 -4.53 21.31
CA VAL A 125 -3.24 -5.74 20.88
C VAL A 125 -3.05 -5.73 19.36
N GLY A 126 -4.09 -5.39 18.61
CA GLY A 126 -4.05 -5.28 17.15
C GLY A 126 -3.06 -4.23 16.64
N ALA A 127 -3.01 -3.06 17.28
CA ALA A 127 -2.07 -1.99 16.93
C ALA A 127 -0.60 -2.36 17.19
N MET A 128 -0.35 -3.31 18.10
CA MET A 128 0.99 -3.82 18.39
C MET A 128 1.45 -4.86 17.35
N LEU A 129 0.54 -5.59 16.70
CA LEU A 129 0.89 -6.68 15.77
C LEU A 129 1.86 -6.30 14.65
N PRO A 130 1.74 -5.13 13.98
CA PRO A 130 2.73 -4.71 12.98
C PRO A 130 4.15 -4.61 13.55
N TYR A 131 4.31 -4.08 14.76
CA TYR A 131 5.61 -3.96 15.43
C TYR A 131 6.18 -5.34 15.80
N TRP A 132 5.32 -6.29 16.19
CA TRP A 132 5.78 -7.65 16.44
C TRP A 132 6.20 -8.34 15.15
N PHE A 133 5.42 -8.20 14.07
CA PHE A 133 5.78 -8.75 12.78
C PHE A 133 7.13 -8.21 12.25
N GLU A 134 7.43 -6.93 12.50
CA GLU A 134 8.72 -6.32 12.14
C GLU A 134 9.91 -6.80 12.97
N CYS A 135 9.67 -7.31 14.19
CA CYS A 135 10.73 -7.83 15.08
C CYS A 135 11.12 -9.29 14.79
N GLY A 136 10.33 -10.03 14.00
CA GLY A 136 10.56 -11.43 13.64
C GLY A 136 11.23 -11.56 12.29
#